data_AF-A0ABD5HV88-F1
#
_entry.id   AF-A0ABD5HV88-F1
#
_cell.length_a   1.000
_cell.length_b   1.000
_cell.length_c   1.000
_cell.angle_alpha   90.00
_cell.angle_beta   90.00
_cell.angle_gamma   90.00
#
_symmetry.space_group_name_H-M   'P 1'
#
loop_
_entity.id
_entity.type
_entity.pdbx_description
1 polymer ?
#
loop_
_entity_poly.entity_id
_entity_poly.type
_entity_poly.pdbx_seq_one_letter_code
_entity_poly.pdbx_strand_id
1 'polypeptide(L)' 'MNAVKEKAKKDFPDDYMTQNYVADEQSKAFDYINGIELKSQEELNVMKKVINDFPNDFMTTKYVYEEQIKAMNKQ' A
#
# COMPACT_ATOMS: atom_id res chain seq x y z
N MET A 1 -5.16 -3.32 -9.53
CA MET A 1 -5.97 -4.28 -8.75
C MET A 1 -5.88 -5.73 -9.21
N ASN A 2 -5.77 -6.03 -10.51
CA ASN A 2 -5.66 -7.43 -10.99
C ASN A 2 -4.44 -8.15 -10.42
N ALA A 3 -3.27 -7.51 -10.38
CA ALA A 3 -2.05 -8.09 -9.80
C ALA A 3 -2.20 -8.50 -8.32
N VAL A 4 -2.89 -7.69 -7.52
CA VAL A 4 -3.21 -7.99 -6.11
C VAL A 4 -4.07 -9.25 -6.00
N LYS A 5 -5.14 -9.34 -6.81
CA LYS A 5 -6.05 -10.50 -6.82
C LYS A 5 -5.34 -11.78 -7.25
N GLU A 6 -4.49 -11.70 -8.26
CA GLU A 6 -3.71 -12.85 -8.73
C GLU A 6 -2.66 -13.29 -7.70
N LYS A 7 -2.02 -12.35 -7.01
CA LYS A 7 -1.12 -12.66 -5.89
C LYS A 7 -1.87 -13.36 -4.75
N ALA A 8 -3.05 -12.86 -4.37
CA ALA A 8 -3.85 -13.48 -3.32
C ALA A 8 -4.25 -14.93 -3.67
N LYS A 9 -4.68 -15.20 -4.92
CA LYS A 9 -4.96 -16.57 -5.40
C LYS A 9 -3.75 -17.50 -5.32
N LYS A 10 -2.57 -16.96 -5.65
CA LYS A 10 -1.31 -17.72 -5.62
C LYS A 10 -0.85 -18.03 -4.20
N ASP A 11 -0.94 -17.06 -3.30
CA ASP A 11 -0.46 -17.17 -1.92
C ASP A 11 -1.40 -18.00 -1.04
N PHE A 12 -2.70 -18.00 -1.35
CA PHE A 12 -3.75 -18.69 -0.59
C PHE A 12 -4.59 -19.60 -1.51
N PRO A 13 -4.02 -20.67 -2.09
CA PRO A 13 -4.76 -21.55 -2.99
C PRO A 13 -5.97 -22.18 -2.28
N ASP A 14 -7.12 -22.19 -2.96
CA ASP A 14 -8.41 -22.71 -2.50
C ASP A 14 -9.01 -22.08 -1.21
N ASP A 15 -8.28 -21.18 -0.53
CA ASP A 15 -8.79 -20.37 0.58
C ASP A 15 -9.41 -19.06 0.03
N TYR A 16 -10.59 -19.19 -0.56
CA TYR A 16 -11.32 -18.07 -1.14
C TYR A 16 -11.68 -16.97 -0.14
N MET A 17 -11.82 -17.31 1.15
CA MET A 17 -12.09 -16.32 2.20
C MET A 17 -10.88 -15.42 2.39
N THR A 18 -9.70 -16.00 2.56
CA THR A 18 -8.45 -15.22 2.71
C THR A 18 -8.10 -14.49 1.42
N GLN A 19 -8.32 -15.08 0.24
CA GLN A 19 -8.12 -14.38 -1.04
C GLN A 19 -8.93 -13.09 -1.14
N ASN A 20 -10.23 -13.17 -0.82
CA ASN A 20 -11.13 -12.02 -0.86
C ASN A 20 -10.74 -10.98 0.19
N TYR A 21 -10.41 -11.42 1.41
CA TYR A 21 -9.96 -10.54 2.49
C TYR A 21 -8.71 -9.75 2.10
N VAL A 22 -7.68 -10.43 1.59
CA VAL A 22 -6.43 -9.78 1.17
C VAL A 22 -6.66 -8.79 0.02
N ALA A 23 -7.48 -9.16 -0.97
CA ALA A 23 -7.79 -8.27 -2.08
C ALA A 23 -8.57 -7.02 -1.63
N ASP A 24 -9.48 -7.17 -0.66
CA ASP A 24 -10.25 -6.06 -0.09
C ASP A 24 -9.36 -5.11 0.72
N GLU A 25 -8.51 -5.64 1.61
CA GLU A 25 -7.60 -4.81 2.42
C GLU A 25 -6.57 -4.06 1.56
N GLN A 26 -6.04 -4.72 0.52
CA GLN A 26 -5.17 -4.07 -0.46
C GLN A 26 -5.91 -2.99 -1.28
N SER A 27 -7.21 -3.17 -1.55
CA SER A 27 -8.03 -2.14 -2.23
C SER A 27 -8.25 -0.93 -1.33
N LYS A 28 -8.60 -1.13 -0.06
CA LYS A 28 -8.74 -0.03 0.91
C LYS A 28 -7.43 0.74 1.10
N ALA A 29 -6.30 0.04 1.14
CA ALA A 29 -4.99 0.67 1.25
C ALA A 29 -4.64 1.50 0.00
N PHE A 30 -4.97 1.00 -1.20
CA PHE A 30 -4.82 1.73 -2.45
C PHE A 30 -5.67 3.02 -2.46
N ASP A 31 -6.94 2.93 -2.08
CA ASP A 31 -7.84 4.08 -2.01
C ASP A 31 -7.34 5.11 -1.00
N TYR A 32 -6.87 4.66 0.17
CA TYR A 32 -6.23 5.52 1.16
C TYR A 32 -5.04 6.27 0.56
N ILE A 33 -4.07 5.57 -0.04
CA ILE A 33 -2.86 6.16 -0.63
C ILE A 33 -3.21 7.19 -1.70
N ASN A 34 -4.16 6.89 -2.59
CA ASN A 34 -4.59 7.83 -3.63
C ASN A 34 -5.37 9.03 -3.09
N GLY A 35 -5.94 8.91 -1.89
CA GLY A 35 -6.62 10.00 -1.21
C GLY A 35 -5.69 10.92 -0.40
N ILE A 36 -4.40 10.61 -0.31
CA ILE A 36 -3.44 11.43 0.44
C ILE A 36 -3.16 12.71 -0.33
N GLU A 37 -3.48 13.84 0.29
CA GLU A 37 -3.01 15.15 -0.14
C GLU A 37 -1.56 15.34 0.30
N LEU A 38 -0.64 15.40 -0.67
CA LEU A 38 0.79 15.61 -0.44
C LEU A 38 1.06 17.11 -0.26
N LYS A 39 1.59 17.49 0.90
CA LYS A 39 1.73 18.89 1.33
C LYS A 39 3.11 19.47 1.06
N SER A 40 4.08 18.65 0.70
CA SER A 40 5.44 19.09 0.40
C SER A 40 6.15 18.21 -0.65
N GLN A 41 7.29 18.70 -1.13
CA GLN A 41 8.14 17.95 -2.05
C GLN A 41 8.76 16.72 -1.37
N GLU A 42 9.06 16.82 -0.07
CA GLU A 42 9.55 15.72 0.74
C GLU A 42 8.51 14.60 0.86
N GLU A 43 7.25 14.92 1.16
CA GLU A 43 6.17 13.93 1.20
C GLU A 43 5.99 13.23 -0.16
N LEU A 44 6.07 14.00 -1.26
CA LEU A 44 6.03 13.45 -2.62
C LEU A 44 7.21 12.51 -2.89
N ASN A 45 8.41 12.84 -2.43
CA ASN A 45 9.59 12.01 -2.61
C ASN A 45 9.47 10.71 -1.81
N VAL A 46 8.97 10.77 -0.57
CA VAL A 46 8.68 9.58 0.25
C VAL A 46 7.65 8.71 -0.46
N MET A 47 6.52 9.27 -0.88
CA MET A 47 5.47 8.52 -1.57
C MET A 47 5.99 7.79 -2.82
N LYS A 48 6.73 8.50 -3.69
CA LYS A 48 7.33 7.92 -4.90
C LYS A 48 8.28 6.77 -4.59
N LYS A 49 9.12 6.93 -3.56
CA LYS A 49 10.06 5.89 -3.15
C LYS A 49 9.32 4.64 -2.67
N VAL A 50 8.35 4.80 -1.77
CA VAL A 50 7.65 3.65 -1.17
C VAL A 50 6.81 2.90 -2.21
N ILE A 51 6.15 3.59 -3.15
CA ILE A 51 5.43 2.95 -4.27
C ILE A 51 6.39 2.11 -5.14
N ASN A 52 7.62 2.59 -5.36
CA ASN A 52 8.62 1.87 -6.14
C ASN A 52 9.22 0.68 -5.38
N ASP A 53 9.39 0.79 -4.06
CA ASP A 53 9.93 -0.27 -3.22
C ASP A 53 8.93 -1.43 -3.04
N PHE A 54 7.61 -1.14 -3.06
CA PHE A 54 6.53 -2.10 -2.81
C PHE A 54 5.46 -2.11 -3.91
N PRO A 55 5.82 -2.47 -5.16
CA PRO A 55 4.89 -2.41 -6.28
C PRO A 55 3.73 -3.40 -6.09
N ASN A 56 2.49 -2.88 -6.14
CA ASN A 56 1.26 -3.65 -5.90
C ASN A 56 1.12 -4.27 -4.50
N ASP A 57 1.90 -3.82 -3.52
CA ASP A 57 1.67 -4.11 -2.10
C ASP A 57 1.30 -2.82 -1.38
N PHE A 58 0.04 -2.43 -1.54
CA PHE A 58 -0.51 -1.18 -1.06
C PHE A 58 -0.64 -1.14 0.47
N MET A 59 -0.87 -2.28 1.13
CA MET A 59 -0.84 -2.34 2.60
C MET A 59 0.55 -2.00 3.13
N THR A 60 1.60 -2.64 2.60
CA THR A 60 2.98 -2.31 3.00
C THR A 60 3.34 -0.88 2.62
N THR A 61 2.92 -0.43 1.42
CA THR A 61 3.14 0.95 0.96
C THR A 61 2.54 1.95 1.94
N LYS A 62 1.27 1.75 2.36
CA LYS A 62 0.58 2.60 3.31
C LYS A 62 1.34 2.66 4.64
N TYR A 63 1.65 1.50 5.21
CA TYR A 63 2.33 1.40 6.50
C TYR A 63 3.69 2.12 6.48
N VAL A 64 4.52 1.85 5.48
CA VAL A 64 5.86 2.45 5.39
C VAL A 64 5.77 3.95 5.12
N TYR A 65 4.85 4.41 4.28
CA TYR A 65 4.63 5.84 4.07
C TYR A 65 4.27 6.55 5.39
N GLU A 66 3.28 6.04 6.13
CA GLU A 66 2.85 6.63 7.40
C GLU A 66 3.99 6.71 8.42
N GLU A 67 4.79 5.66 8.56
CA GLU A 67 5.92 5.65 9.49
C GLU A 67 7.08 6.57 9.03
N GLN A 68 7.33 6.69 7.72
CA GLN A 68 8.32 7.64 7.18
C GLN A 68 7.90 9.09 7.45
N ILE A 69 6.64 9.46 7.18
CA ILE A 69 6.13 10.81 7.46
C ILE A 69 6.19 11.13 8.95
N LYS A 70 5.79 10.18 9.80
CA LYS A 70 5.86 10.33 11.27
C LYS A 70 7.29 10.49 11.77
N ALA A 71 8.27 9.79 11.19
CA ALA A 71 9.67 9.94 11.54
C ALA A 71 10.24 11.29 11.06
N MET A 72 9.91 11.70 9.84
CA MET A 72 10.30 12.99 9.27
C MET A 72 9.81 14.17 10.12
N ASN A 73 8.56 14.14 10.56
CA ASN A 73 7.95 15.20 11.40
C ASN A 73 8.52 15.28 12.83
N LYS A 74 9.40 14.35 13.23
CA LYS A 74 10.08 14.35 14.53
C LYS A 74 11.51 14.88 14.47
N GLN A 75 12.03 15.16 13.28
CA GLN A 75 13.34 15.77 13.08
C GLN A 75 13.27 17.28 13.30
#